data_AF-A0A9D5U3C5-F1
#
_entry.id   AF-A0A9D5U3C5-F1
#
_cell.length_a   1.000
_cell.length_b   1.000
_cell.length_c   1.000
_cell.angle_alpha   90.00
_cell.angle_beta   90.00
_cell.angle_gamma   90.00
#
_symmetry.space_group_name_H-M   'P 1'
#
loop_
_entity.id
_entity.type
_entity.pdbx_description
1 polymer ?
#
loop_
_entity_poly.entity_id
_entity_poly.type
_entity_poly.pdbx_seq_one_letter_code
_entity_poly.pdbx_strand_id
1 'polypeptide(L)'
;MRWEGEEEMPDQGDDPRREVCHCFHVPLGKLVKFHRLRHPRLASQFSECFGAGTGCGWCVPFLSTLYEQLERGEAPHIALSPEEYARRRAEYRRGRAPDETVTAADLARTRRMAGRAMPPEKT
;
A
#
# COMPACT_ATOMS: atom_id res chain seq x y z
N MET A 1 34.44 27.45 9.18
CA MET A 1 33.18 28.13 9.53
C MET A 1 32.09 27.08 9.54
N ARG A 2 31.50 26.90 10.72
CA ARG A 2 30.50 25.89 11.07
C ARG A 2 29.16 26.43 10.57
N TRP A 3 28.48 25.67 9.71
CA TRP A 3 27.10 25.99 9.34
C TRP A 3 26.21 25.51 10.49
N GLU A 4 25.78 26.44 11.33
CA GLU A 4 24.80 26.21 12.40
C GLU A 4 23.42 26.55 11.83
N GLY A 5 22.72 25.53 11.35
CA GLY A 5 21.41 25.68 10.70
C GLY A 5 20.81 24.36 10.27
N GLU A 6 21.18 23.27 10.95
CA GLU A 6 20.47 22.00 10.88
C GLU A 6 19.22 22.15 11.76
N GLU A 7 18.27 22.97 11.29
CA GLU A 7 16.93 23.00 11.86
C GLU A 7 16.31 21.63 11.60
N GLU A 8 16.43 20.76 12.61
CA GLU A 8 15.65 19.54 12.77
C GLU A 8 14.18 19.87 12.48
N MET A 9 13.76 19.60 11.25
CA MET A 9 12.38 19.73 10.83
C MET A 9 11.66 18.55 11.51
N PRO A 10 10.83 18.77 12.55
CA PRO A 10 10.25 17.67 13.27
C PRO A 10 9.34 16.91 12.31
N ASP A 11 9.64 15.63 12.13
CA ASP A 11 8.90 14.68 11.31
C ASP A 11 7.53 14.37 11.93
N GLN A 12 6.68 15.40 11.98
CA GLN A 12 5.34 15.37 12.56
C GLN A 12 4.40 14.61 11.61
N GLY A 13 4.54 13.29 11.54
CA GLY A 13 3.71 12.43 10.70
C GLY A 13 4.09 10.94 10.67
N ASP A 14 5.28 10.60 11.16
CA ASP A 14 5.87 9.26 11.14
C ASP A 14 5.87 8.63 12.55
N ASP A 15 4.72 8.63 13.25
CA ASP A 15 4.58 7.73 14.39
C ASP A 15 4.65 6.28 13.85
N PRO A 16 5.69 5.51 14.21
CA PRO A 16 5.90 4.17 13.65
C PRO A 16 4.84 3.17 14.11
N ARG A 17 4.02 3.51 15.12
CA ARG A 17 2.89 2.68 15.51
C ARG A 17 1.73 2.85 14.53
N ARG A 18 1.59 3.99 13.84
CA ARG A 18 0.51 4.23 12.86
C ARG A 18 0.85 3.84 11.42
N GLU A 19 1.63 2.76 11.25
CA GLU A 19 1.88 2.12 9.97
C GLU A 19 0.59 1.52 9.37
N VAL A 20 0.23 1.95 8.17
CA VAL A 20 -0.88 1.35 7.40
C VAL A 20 -0.36 0.17 6.59
N CYS A 21 0.80 0.31 5.97
CA CYS A 21 1.44 -0.77 5.22
C CYS A 21 2.70 -1.28 5.92
N HIS A 22 2.56 -2.33 6.74
CA HIS A 22 3.70 -2.99 7.41
C HIS A 22 4.62 -3.81 6.49
N CYS A 23 4.31 -3.92 5.19
CA CYS A 23 5.25 -4.55 4.24
C CYS A 23 6.37 -3.60 3.83
N PHE A 24 6.04 -2.32 3.68
CA PHE A 24 6.93 -1.27 3.20
C PHE A 24 7.08 -0.12 4.20
N HIS A 25 6.63 -0.32 5.45
CA HIS A 25 6.70 0.64 6.55
C HIS A 25 6.13 2.01 6.17
N VAL A 26 4.92 2.02 5.61
CA VAL A 26 4.23 3.26 5.20
C VAL A 26 3.24 3.69 6.28
N PRO A 27 3.52 4.76 7.06
CA PRO A 27 2.59 5.35 8.02
C PRO A 27 1.49 6.15 7.35
N LEU A 28 0.42 6.38 8.11
CA LEU A 28 -0.72 7.14 7.65
C LEU A 28 -0.33 8.55 7.17
N GLY A 29 0.56 9.24 7.90
CA GLY A 29 0.98 10.60 7.55
C GLY A 29 1.58 10.70 6.15
N LYS A 30 2.37 9.70 5.74
CA LYS A 30 2.95 9.64 4.39
C LYS A 30 1.89 9.46 3.30
N LEU A 31 0.86 8.65 3.55
CA LEU A 31 -0.25 8.47 2.59
C LEU A 31 -1.08 9.74 2.43
N VAL A 32 -1.36 10.44 3.54
CA VAL A 32 -2.10 11.71 3.53
C VAL A 32 -1.29 12.79 2.80
N LYS A 33 0.01 12.89 3.12
CA LYS A 33 0.94 13.80 2.43
C LYS A 33 1.02 13.49 0.94
N PHE A 34 1.10 12.21 0.58
CA PHE A 34 1.12 11.77 -0.82
C PHE A 34 -0.17 12.15 -1.54
N HIS A 35 -1.35 11.86 -0.96
CA HIS A 35 -2.64 12.22 -1.56
C HIS A 35 -2.74 13.73 -1.83
N ARG A 36 -2.36 14.55 -0.85
CA ARG A 36 -2.35 16.01 -0.99
C ARG A 36 -1.39 16.52 -2.06
N LEU A 37 -0.20 15.93 -2.21
CA LEU A 37 0.82 16.42 -3.14
C LEU A 37 0.65 15.87 -4.56
N ARG A 38 0.11 14.67 -4.69
CA ARG A 38 0.07 13.92 -5.96
C ARG A 38 -1.31 13.82 -6.55
N HIS A 39 -2.36 14.10 -5.78
CA HIS A 39 -3.77 14.04 -6.20
C HIS A 39 -4.07 12.76 -7.01
N PRO A 40 -3.83 11.57 -6.42
CA PRO A 40 -4.15 10.32 -7.09
C PRO A 40 -5.63 10.31 -7.48
N ARG A 41 -5.94 9.77 -8.66
CA ARG A 41 -7.28 9.61 -9.20
C ARG A 41 -8.03 8.40 -8.64
N LEU A 42 -7.28 7.45 -8.08
CA LEU A 42 -7.79 6.15 -7.63
C LEU A 42 -6.96 5.67 -6.43
N ALA A 43 -7.60 4.90 -5.53
CA ALA A 43 -6.94 4.32 -4.36
C ALA A 43 -5.74 3.41 -4.72
N SER A 44 -5.77 2.72 -5.86
CA SER A 44 -4.68 1.84 -6.31
C SER A 44 -3.37 2.59 -6.56
N GLN A 45 -3.42 3.90 -6.83
CA GLN A 45 -2.22 4.72 -7.01
C GLN A 45 -1.48 5.00 -5.71
N PHE A 46 -2.00 4.63 -4.54
CA PHE A 46 -1.19 4.56 -3.34
C PHE A 46 -0.01 3.60 -3.46
N SER A 47 0.00 2.69 -4.43
CA SER A 47 1.19 1.90 -4.79
C SER A 47 2.38 2.75 -5.24
N GLU A 48 2.16 3.96 -5.75
CA GLU A 48 3.24 4.90 -6.06
C GLU A 48 3.84 5.55 -4.79
N CYS A 49 3.16 5.42 -3.64
CA CYS A 49 3.67 5.81 -2.33
C CYS A 49 4.46 4.64 -1.71
N PHE A 50 5.76 4.57 -2.00
CA PHE A 50 6.68 3.55 -1.48
C PHE A 50 6.23 2.09 -1.70
N GLY A 51 5.40 1.82 -2.70
CA GLY A 51 4.90 0.48 -2.99
C GLY A 51 3.69 0.04 -2.15
N ALA A 52 3.03 0.93 -1.41
CA ALA A 52 1.93 0.56 -0.51
C ALA A 52 0.86 -0.29 -1.23
N GLY A 53 0.44 -1.39 -0.59
CA GLY A 53 -0.57 -2.30 -1.15
C GLY A 53 -0.04 -3.40 -2.09
N THR A 54 1.20 -3.32 -2.57
CA THR A 54 1.76 -4.31 -3.52
C THR A 54 2.37 -5.56 -2.86
N GLY A 55 2.49 -5.56 -1.53
CA GLY A 55 3.07 -6.66 -0.76
C GLY A 55 2.04 -7.74 -0.42
N CYS A 56 1.83 -8.00 0.87
CA CYS A 56 0.90 -9.05 1.31
C CYS A 56 -0.60 -8.78 1.03
N GLY A 57 -0.96 -7.57 0.60
CA GLY A 57 -2.35 -7.19 0.27
C GLY A 57 -3.27 -6.87 1.45
N TRP A 58 -2.89 -7.19 2.69
CA TRP A 58 -3.73 -6.93 3.88
C TRP A 58 -4.21 -5.48 4.00
N CYS A 59 -3.34 -4.53 3.67
CA CYS A 59 -3.63 -3.10 3.81
C CYS A 59 -4.53 -2.52 2.70
N VAL A 60 -4.80 -3.25 1.60
CA VAL A 60 -5.52 -2.70 0.43
C VAL A 60 -6.92 -2.18 0.76
N PRO A 61 -7.78 -2.89 1.53
CA PRO A 61 -9.10 -2.36 1.89
C PRO A 61 -9.00 -1.06 2.69
N PHE A 62 -8.01 -0.96 3.58
CA PHE A 62 -7.78 0.25 4.39
C PHE A 62 -7.27 1.42 3.53
N LEU A 63 -6.43 1.16 2.53
CA LEU A 63 -6.01 2.17 1.57
C LEU A 63 -7.21 2.72 0.77
N SER A 64 -8.15 1.86 0.37
CA SER A 64 -9.38 2.29 -0.29
C SER A 64 -10.26 3.16 0.61
N THR A 65 -10.48 2.73 1.86
CA THR A 65 -11.24 3.54 2.83
C THR A 65 -10.58 4.88 3.12
N LEU A 66 -9.25 4.92 3.26
CA LEU A 66 -8.50 6.15 3.45
C LEU A 66 -8.60 7.08 2.24
N TYR A 67 -8.50 6.54 1.03
CA TYR A 67 -8.70 7.32 -0.19
C TYR A 67 -10.07 8.01 -0.16
N GLU A 68 -11.13 7.25 0.11
CA GLU A 68 -12.48 7.80 0.15
C GLU A 68 -12.68 8.87 1.23
N GLN A 69 -12.10 8.69 2.42
CA GLN A 69 -12.14 9.72 3.48
C GLN A 69 -11.45 11.01 3.00
N LEU A 70 -10.27 10.88 2.37
CA LEU A 70 -9.52 12.03 1.87
C LEU A 70 -10.23 12.74 0.72
N GLU A 71 -10.87 12.01 -0.19
CA GLU A 71 -11.70 12.60 -1.26
C GLU A 71 -12.90 13.38 -0.71
N ARG A 72 -13.48 12.93 0.40
CA ARG A 72 -14.57 13.62 1.11
C ARG A 72 -14.09 14.80 1.96
N GLY A 73 -12.77 15.01 2.07
CA GLY A 73 -12.17 16.01 2.95
C GLY A 73 -12.29 15.66 4.44
N GLU A 74 -12.51 14.39 4.77
CA GLU A 74 -12.62 13.91 6.15
C GLU A 74 -11.24 13.70 6.78
N ALA A 75 -11.19 13.74 8.12
CA ALA A 75 -9.98 13.40 8.85
C ALA A 75 -9.65 11.91 8.68
N PRO A 76 -8.45 11.55 8.16
CA PRO A 76 -8.10 10.18 7.86
C PRO A 76 -8.00 9.33 9.13
N HIS A 77 -8.79 8.25 9.18
CA HIS A 77 -8.96 7.44 10.37
C HIS A 77 -9.16 5.95 10.03
N ILE A 78 -8.41 5.09 10.73
CA ILE A 78 -8.60 3.65 10.74
C ILE A 78 -9.20 3.27 12.10
N ALA A 79 -10.31 2.55 12.10
CA ALA A 79 -11.05 2.17 13.31
C ALA A 79 -10.39 1.06 14.17
N LEU A 80 -9.10 0.83 14.00
CA LEU A 80 -8.31 -0.16 14.73
C LEU A 80 -7.14 0.56 15.41
N SER A 81 -6.82 0.15 16.63
CA SER A 81 -5.57 0.59 17.24
C SER A 81 -4.37 0.03 16.46
N PRO A 82 -3.21 0.70 16.49
CA PRO A 82 -1.94 0.17 15.99
C PRO A 82 -1.69 -1.30 16.33
N GLU A 83 -1.84 -1.65 17.61
CA GLU A 83 -1.55 -2.98 18.13
C GLU A 83 -2.54 -4.02 17.59
N GLU A 84 -3.83 -3.66 17.52
CA GLU A 84 -4.86 -4.54 16.97
C GLU A 84 -4.70 -4.73 15.46
N TYR A 85 -4.37 -3.67 14.73
CA TYR A 85 -4.11 -3.73 13.30
C TYR A 85 -2.94 -4.67 12.97
N ALA A 86 -1.83 -4.54 13.72
CA ALA A 86 -0.67 -5.42 13.59
C ALA A 86 -1.00 -6.88 13.91
N ARG A 87 -1.78 -7.14 14.99
CA ARG A 87 -2.23 -8.49 15.37
C ARG A 87 -3.07 -9.13 14.27
N ARG A 88 -4.10 -8.44 13.77
CA ARG A 88 -4.99 -8.96 12.71
C ARG A 88 -4.24 -9.22 11.41
N ARG A 89 -3.25 -8.39 11.05
CA ARG A 89 -2.36 -8.68 9.92
C ARG A 89 -1.57 -9.97 10.11
N ALA A 90 -1.04 -10.19 11.31
CA ALA A 90 -0.27 -11.40 11.59
C ALA A 90 -1.15 -12.67 11.42
N GLU A 91 -2.41 -12.61 11.84
CA GLU A 91 -3.40 -13.67 11.62
C GLU A 91 -3.69 -13.87 10.12
N TYR A 92 -3.95 -12.78 9.39
CA TYR A 92 -4.14 -12.83 7.93
C TYR A 92 -2.98 -13.50 7.21
N ARG A 93 -1.73 -13.19 7.60
CA ARG A 93 -0.53 -13.81 7.01
C ARG A 93 -0.42 -15.30 7.31
N ARG A 94 -0.84 -15.76 8.49
CA ARG A 94 -0.83 -17.19 8.84
C ARG A 94 -1.85 -17.97 8.00
N GLY A 95 -3.04 -17.39 7.78
CA GLY A 95 -4.08 -18.00 6.95
C GLY A 95 -3.78 -17.99 5.44
N ARG A 96 -2.79 -17.21 5.00
CA ARG A 96 -2.40 -17.04 3.59
C ARG A 96 -1.06 -17.70 3.27
N ALA A 97 -0.73 -18.82 3.94
CA ALA A 97 0.42 -19.63 3.55
C ALA A 97 0.38 -19.85 2.03
N PRO A 98 1.53 -19.75 1.33
CA PRO A 98 1.56 -19.99 -0.10
C PRO A 98 0.92 -21.34 -0.38
N ASP A 99 0.00 -21.37 -1.33
CA ASP A 99 -0.65 -22.60 -1.75
C ASP A 99 0.42 -23.53 -2.31
N GLU A 100 0.82 -24.54 -1.52
CA GLU A 100 1.83 -25.53 -1.90
C GLU A 100 1.39 -26.37 -3.12
N THR A 101 0.11 -26.24 -3.52
CA THR A 101 -0.46 -26.93 -4.68
C THR A 101 -0.25 -26.19 -6.00
N VAL A 102 0.28 -24.96 -6.00
CA VAL A 102 0.68 -24.29 -7.25
C VAL A 102 1.90 -24.99 -7.84
N THR A 103 1.66 -25.82 -8.85
CA THR A 103 2.71 -26.56 -9.52
C THR A 103 3.43 -25.69 -10.56
N ALA A 104 4.63 -26.12 -10.96
CA ALA A 104 5.31 -25.55 -12.12
C ALA A 104 4.45 -25.59 -13.41
N ALA A 105 3.52 -26.55 -13.51
CA ALA A 105 2.59 -26.65 -14.62
C ALA A 105 1.53 -25.53 -14.59
N ASP A 106 1.04 -25.13 -13.41
CA ASP A 106 0.08 -24.03 -13.24
C ASP A 106 0.72 -22.67 -13.61
N LEU A 107 1.97 -22.46 -13.23
CA LEU A 107 2.77 -21.29 -13.62
C LEU A 107 3.09 -21.29 -15.13
N ALA A 108 3.33 -22.46 -15.73
CA ALA A 108 3.54 -22.57 -17.18
C ALA A 108 2.25 -22.34 -17.99
N ARG A 109 1.09 -22.72 -17.45
CA ARG A 109 -0.23 -22.55 -18.09
C ARG A 109 -0.66 -21.08 -18.09
N THR A 110 -0.46 -20.37 -16.99
CA THR A 110 -0.73 -18.93 -16.88
C THR A 110 0.14 -18.11 -17.84
N ARG A 111 1.42 -18.46 -18.01
CA ARG A 111 2.32 -17.81 -18.98
C ARG A 111 1.88 -17.98 -20.46
N ARG A 112 1.26 -19.11 -20.84
CA ARG A 112 0.74 -19.30 -22.21
C ARG A 112 -0.49 -18.44 -22.51
N MET A 113 -1.34 -18.15 -21.51
CA MET A 113 -2.53 -17.31 -21.70
C MET A 113 -2.19 -15.82 -21.86
N ALA A 114 -1.16 -15.34 -21.14
CA ALA A 114 -0.68 -13.96 -21.25
C ALA A 114 0.11 -13.68 -22.55
N GLY A 115 0.52 -14.72 -23.29
CA GLY A 115 1.30 -14.62 -24.53
C GLY A 115 0.49 -14.54 -25.83
N ARG A 116 -0.84 -14.37 -25.77
CA ARG A 116 -1.65 -14.21 -26.99
C ARG A 116 -1.47 -12.77 -27.49
N ALA A 117 -0.58 -12.59 -28.47
CA ALA A 117 -0.35 -11.32 -29.14
C ALA A 117 -1.69 -10.69 -29.60
N MET A 118 -1.89 -9.42 -29.26
CA MET A 118 -3.00 -8.63 -29.75
C MET A 118 -2.87 -8.55 -31.28
N PRO A 119 -3.85 -8.98 -32.08
CA PRO A 119 -3.74 -8.89 -33.53
C PRO A 119 -3.64 -7.40 -33.93
N PRO A 120 -2.82 -7.04 -34.94
CA PRO A 120 -2.74 -5.66 -35.38
C PRO A 120 -4.11 -5.23 -35.92
N GLU A 121 -4.60 -4.10 -35.41
CA GLU A 121 -5.82 -3.45 -35.87
C GLU A 121 -5.65 -3.12 -37.35
N LYS A 122 -6.50 -3.71 -38.21
CA LYS A 122 -6.48 -3.45 -39.65
C LYS A 122 -7.03 -2.04 -39.89
N THR A 123 -6.18 -1.16 -40.43
CA THR A 123 -6.55 0.15 -40.97
C THR A 123 -7.41 0.04 -42.23
#